data_AF-A0AAN8YQ86-F1
#
_entry.id   AF-A0AAN8YQ86-F1
#
_cell.length_a   1.000
_cell.length_b   1.000
_cell.length_c   1.000
_cell.angle_alpha   90.00
_cell.angle_beta   90.00
_cell.angle_gamma   90.00
#
_symmetry.space_group_name_H-M   'P 1'
#
loop_
_entity.id
_entity.type
_entity.pdbx_description
1 polymer ?
#
loop_
_entity_poly.entity_id
_entity_poly.type
_entity_poly.pdbx_seq_one_letter_code
_entity_poly.pdbx_strand_id
1 'polypeptide(L)'
;MFPQQGKPTGGSTTEPLTTLEKTQAHRYVLLNCVAVKPFNKQHIKRSTRGRRVSITEVEKRVSKEFPDWFPKRIMNPDIAETISDDIKFLA
;
A
#
# COMPACT_ATOMS: atom_id res chain seq x y z
N MET A 1 -19.58 50.87 17.83
CA MET A 1 -19.47 49.80 16.81
C MET A 1 -18.01 49.60 16.49
N PHE A 2 -17.48 48.38 16.64
CA PHE A 2 -16.09 48.07 16.27
C PHE A 2 -16.02 47.71 14.78
N PRO A 3 -15.00 48.18 14.04
CA PRO A 3 -14.84 47.81 12.63
C PRO A 3 -14.55 46.32 12.51
N GLN A 4 -15.24 45.64 11.59
CA GLN A 4 -15.07 44.21 11.37
C GLN A 4 -13.63 43.90 10.92
N GLN A 5 -13.01 42.98 11.67
CA GLN A 5 -11.67 42.45 11.47
C GLN A 5 -11.54 41.71 10.13
N GLY A 6 -10.40 41.93 9.46
CA GLY A 6 -9.68 41.01 8.57
C GLY A 6 -10.45 40.25 7.49
N LYS A 7 -10.12 40.50 6.21
CA LYS A 7 -10.52 39.61 5.11
C LYS A 7 -9.81 38.25 5.25
N PRO A 8 -10.52 37.10 5.13
CA PRO A 8 -9.88 35.79 5.15
C PRO A 8 -9.02 35.65 3.89
N THR A 9 -7.69 35.62 4.06
CA THR A 9 -6.69 35.47 3.00
C THR A 9 -6.21 34.03 2.90
N GLY A 10 -7.12 33.07 3.03
CA GLY A 10 -6.81 31.64 3.01
C GLY A 10 -7.59 30.92 1.93
N GLY A 11 -7.12 30.99 0.69
CA GLY A 11 -7.55 30.06 -0.35
C GLY A 11 -6.75 28.76 -0.21
N SER A 12 -7.43 27.63 0.01
CA SER A 12 -6.80 26.31 -0.11
C SER A 12 -7.08 25.80 -1.52
N THR A 13 -6.02 25.60 -2.31
CA THR A 13 -6.10 24.86 -3.56
C THR A 13 -5.78 23.40 -3.28
N THR A 14 -6.70 22.51 -3.66
CA THR A 14 -6.51 21.06 -3.60
C THR A 14 -6.29 20.56 -5.02
N GLU A 15 -5.06 20.18 -5.35
CA GLU A 15 -4.77 19.54 -6.63
C GLU A 15 -4.91 18.01 -6.49
N PRO A 16 -5.63 17.33 -7.40
CA PRO A 16 -5.76 15.89 -7.34
C PRO A 16 -4.44 15.21 -7.71
N LEU A 17 -4.09 14.14 -7.00
CA LEU A 17 -2.93 13.31 -7.35
C LEU A 17 -3.09 12.72 -8.75
N THR A 18 -2.00 12.74 -9.51
CA THR A 18 -1.89 12.03 -10.79
C THR A 18 -1.97 10.52 -10.57
N THR A 19 -2.27 9.77 -11.63
CA THR A 19 -2.31 8.29 -11.58
C THR A 19 -0.98 7.69 -11.13
N LEU A 20 0.14 8.29 -11.53
CA LEU A 20 1.47 7.85 -11.14
C LEU A 20 1.69 8.03 -9.63
N GLU A 21 1.34 9.20 -9.09
CA GLU A 21 1.45 9.49 -7.65
C GLU A 21 0.55 8.59 -6.83
N LYS A 22 -0.69 8.35 -7.27
CA LYS A 22 -1.59 7.38 -6.63
C LYS A 22 -0.98 5.98 -6.59
N THR A 23 -0.40 5.54 -7.71
CA THR A 23 0.28 4.24 -7.80
C THR A 23 1.46 4.15 -6.83
N GLN A 24 2.27 5.21 -6.77
CA GLN A 24 3.44 5.25 -5.89
C GLN A 24 3.04 5.29 -4.41
N ALA A 25 2.03 6.10 -4.05
CA ALA A 25 1.48 6.17 -2.71
C ALA A 25 0.91 4.82 -2.27
N HIS A 26 0.14 4.16 -3.14
CA HIS A 26 -0.39 2.83 -2.87
C HIS A 26 0.70 1.79 -2.66
N ARG A 27 1.73 1.74 -3.52
CA ARG A 27 2.90 0.86 -3.33
C ARG A 27 3.61 1.13 -2.02
N TYR A 28 3.76 2.40 -1.64
CA TYR A 28 4.39 2.77 -0.39
C TYR A 28 3.60 2.23 0.81
N VAL A 29 2.27 2.37 0.80
CA VAL A 29 1.39 1.82 1.85
C VAL A 29 1.54 0.30 1.93
N LEU A 30 1.48 -0.41 0.80
CA LEU A 30 1.60 -1.88 0.78
C LEU A 30 2.94 -2.39 1.34
N LEU A 31 4.04 -1.67 1.08
CA LEU A 31 5.37 -2.09 1.53
C LEU A 31 5.67 -1.71 2.99
N ASN A 32 5.06 -0.64 3.51
CA ASN A 32 5.38 -0.10 4.83
C ASN A 32 4.31 -0.37 5.90
N CYS A 33 3.08 -0.72 5.51
CA CYS A 33 1.99 -0.97 6.45
C CYS A 33 2.27 -2.20 7.32
N VAL A 34 2.20 -2.03 8.65
CA VAL A 34 2.46 -3.09 9.63
C VAL A 34 1.51 -4.27 9.45
N ALA A 35 0.25 -4.00 9.18
CA ALA A 35 -0.77 -5.03 8.96
C ALA A 35 -0.52 -5.86 7.69
N VAL A 36 0.22 -5.31 6.71
CA VAL A 36 0.57 -5.99 5.45
C VAL A 36 1.87 -6.81 5.57
N LYS A 37 2.71 -6.57 6.59
CA LYS A 37 3.99 -7.30 6.80
C LYS A 37 3.87 -8.83 6.80
N PRO A 38 2.84 -9.47 7.40
CA PRO A 38 2.68 -10.92 7.34
C PRO A 38 2.53 -11.45 5.91
N PHE A 39 1.82 -10.72 5.04
CA PHE A 39 1.61 -11.07 3.64
C PHE A 39 2.90 -10.90 2.84
N ASN A 40 3.67 -9.85 3.10
CA ASN A 40 5.01 -9.67 2.53
C ASN A 40 5.92 -10.86 2.87
N LYS A 41 5.96 -11.28 4.14
CA LYS A 41 6.72 -12.48 4.56
C LYS A 41 6.23 -13.74 3.87
N GLN A 42 4.91 -13.91 3.71
CA GLN A 42 4.33 -15.05 3.00
C GLN A 42 4.76 -15.07 1.53
N HIS A 43 4.70 -13.92 0.86
CA HIS A 43 5.10 -13.77 -0.53
C HIS A 43 6.58 -14.11 -0.72
N ILE A 44 7.47 -13.54 0.11
CA ILE A 44 8.91 -13.84 0.08
C ILE A 44 9.16 -15.34 0.29
N LYS A 45 8.55 -15.94 1.32
CA LYS A 45 8.72 -17.37 1.62
C LYS A 45 8.30 -18.25 0.43
N ARG A 46 7.25 -17.86 -0.31
CA ARG A 46 6.82 -18.55 -1.53
C ARG A 46 7.77 -18.31 -2.70
N SER A 47 8.22 -17.07 -2.91
CA SER A 47 9.04 -16.69 -4.06
C SER A 47 10.50 -17.14 -3.96
N THR A 48 11.01 -17.38 -2.75
CA THR A 48 12.38 -17.87 -2.51
C THR A 48 12.44 -19.35 -2.14
N ARG A 49 11.34 -20.10 -2.25
CA ARG A 49 11.30 -21.50 -1.84
C ARG A 49 12.33 -22.32 -2.63
N GLY A 50 13.27 -22.96 -1.93
CA GLY A 50 14.30 -23.81 -2.54
C GLY A 50 15.49 -23.07 -3.15
N ARG A 51 15.58 -21.73 -3.02
CA ARG A 51 16.70 -20.93 -3.55
C ARG A 51 17.23 -19.97 -2.50
N ARG A 52 18.55 -19.88 -2.36
CA ARG A 52 19.19 -18.78 -1.62
C ARG A 52 19.21 -17.56 -2.53
N VAL A 53 18.44 -16.53 -2.16
CA VAL A 53 18.33 -15.27 -2.89
C VAL A 53 18.96 -14.17 -2.03
N SER A 54 19.69 -13.25 -2.65
CA SER A 54 20.27 -12.11 -1.93
C SER A 54 19.17 -11.18 -1.42
N ILE A 55 19.45 -10.43 -0.34
CA ILE A 55 18.49 -9.47 0.24
C ILE A 55 18.03 -8.47 -0.82
N THR A 56 18.96 -7.91 -1.60
CA THR A 56 18.66 -6.94 -2.65
C THR A 56 17.75 -7.51 -3.75
N GLU A 57 17.89 -8.79 -4.09
CA GLU A 57 17.02 -9.41 -5.09
C GLU A 57 15.65 -9.74 -4.52
N VAL A 58 15.55 -10.08 -3.24
CA VAL A 58 14.27 -10.21 -2.54
C VAL A 58 13.54 -8.86 -2.53
N GLU A 59 14.22 -7.78 -2.17
CA GLU A 59 13.63 -6.42 -2.16
C GLU A 59 13.12 -6.03 -3.55
N LYS A 60 13.94 -6.22 -4.59
CA LYS A 60 13.53 -5.94 -5.98
C LYS A 60 12.29 -6.74 -6.39
N ARG A 61 12.22 -8.03 -6.05
CA ARG A 61 11.06 -8.88 -6.36
C ARG A 61 9.82 -8.42 -5.60
N VAL A 62 9.94 -8.17 -4.29
CA VAL A 62 8.82 -7.70 -3.47
C VAL A 62 8.29 -6.36 -4.00
N SER A 63 9.15 -5.38 -4.25
CA SER A 63 8.72 -4.08 -4.79
C SER A 63 8.02 -4.18 -6.15
N LYS A 64 8.37 -5.19 -6.96
CA LYS A 64 7.80 -5.39 -8.30
C LYS A 64 6.53 -6.24 -8.29
N GLU A 65 6.54 -7.37 -7.59
CA GLU A 65 5.54 -8.43 -7.72
C GLU A 65 4.49 -8.37 -6.60
N PHE A 66 4.84 -7.83 -5.43
CA PHE A 66 3.92 -7.80 -4.29
C PHE A 66 2.62 -7.03 -4.57
N PRO A 67 2.65 -5.84 -5.22
CA PRO A 67 1.41 -5.10 -5.53
C PRO A 67 0.42 -5.89 -6.40
N ASP A 68 0.91 -6.75 -7.30
CA ASP A 68 0.06 -7.59 -8.15
C ASP A 68 -0.34 -8.91 -7.48
N TRP A 69 0.48 -9.40 -6.55
CA TRP A 69 0.26 -10.64 -5.82
C TRP A 69 -0.72 -10.46 -4.66
N PHE A 70 -0.64 -9.34 -3.95
CA PHE A 70 -1.39 -9.09 -2.73
C PHE A 70 -2.92 -9.13 -2.96
N PRO A 71 -3.49 -8.44 -3.96
CA PRO A 71 -4.94 -8.49 -4.18
C PRO A 71 -5.45 -9.90 -4.49
N LYS A 72 -4.70 -10.66 -5.29
CA LYS A 72 -5.01 -12.07 -5.62
C LYS A 72 -5.00 -12.96 -4.39
N ARG A 73 -4.14 -12.65 -3.41
CA ARG A 73 -4.12 -13.38 -2.14
C ARG A 73 -5.32 -13.03 -1.28
N ILE A 74 -5.65 -11.75 -1.15
CA ILE A 74 -6.77 -11.28 -0.32
C ILE A 74 -8.13 -11.72 -0.87
N MET A 75 -8.30 -11.72 -2.19
CA MET A 75 -9.52 -12.17 -2.87
C MET A 75 -9.67 -13.70 -2.93
N ASN A 76 -8.72 -14.47 -2.38
CA ASN A 76 -8.84 -15.92 -2.36
C ASN A 76 -9.92 -16.33 -1.32
N PRO A 77 -10.97 -17.06 -1.74
CA PRO A 77 -12.08 -17.44 -0.86
C PRO A 77 -11.66 -18.26 0.35
N ASP A 78 -10.56 -19.04 0.25
CA ASP A 78 -10.05 -19.86 1.35
C ASP A 78 -9.60 -19.05 2.57
N ILE A 79 -9.31 -17.76 2.39
CA ILE A 79 -8.87 -16.87 3.47
C ILE A 79 -9.73 -15.61 3.59
N ALA A 80 -10.51 -15.25 2.57
CA ALA A 80 -11.20 -13.96 2.48
C ALA A 80 -12.12 -13.67 3.68
N GLU A 81 -12.74 -14.70 4.27
CA GLU A 81 -13.59 -14.58 5.47
C GLU A 81 -12.81 -14.23 6.75
N THR A 82 -11.51 -14.55 6.79
CA THR A 82 -10.63 -14.29 7.94
C THR A 82 -9.86 -12.97 7.84
N ILE A 83 -9.93 -12.31 6.68
CA ILE A 83 -9.23 -11.05 6.43
C ILE A 83 -10.13 -9.89 6.85
N SER A 84 -9.60 -9.02 7.72
CA SER A 84 -10.28 -7.77 8.12
C SER A 84 -10.54 -6.87 6.91
N ASP A 85 -11.65 -6.15 6.92
CA ASP A 85 -12.04 -5.24 5.84
C ASP A 85 -10.99 -4.15 5.60
N ASP A 86 -10.28 -3.70 6.64
CA ASP A 86 -9.15 -2.76 6.51
C ASP A 86 -8.07 -3.28 5.57
N ILE A 87 -7.77 -4.58 5.60
CA ILE A 87 -6.79 -5.22 4.73
C ILE A 87 -7.35 -5.37 3.31
N LYS A 88 -8.66 -5.59 3.17
CA LYS A 88 -9.32 -5.65 1.85
C LYS A 88 -9.31 -4.30 1.14
N PHE A 89 -9.40 -3.19 1.87
CA PHE A 89 -9.28 -1.83 1.30
C PHE A 89 -7.87 -1.52 0.78
N LEU A 90 -6.86 -2.29 1.19
CA LEU A 90 -5.50 -2.16 0.69
C LEU A 90 -5.25 -3.00 -0.58
N ALA A 91 -6.20 -3.83 -1.00
CA ALA A 91 -6.09 -4.69 -2.19
C ALA A 91 -6.60 -4.00 -3.46
#